data_AF-A0A0P7ASR8-F1
#
_entry.id   AF-A0A0P7ASR8-F1
#
_cell.length_a   1.000
_cell.length_b   1.000
_cell.length_c   1.000
_cell.angle_alpha   90.00
_cell.angle_beta   90.00
_cell.angle_gamma   90.00
#
_symmetry.space_group_name_H-M   'P 1'
#
loop_
_entity.id
_entity.type
_entity.pdbx_description
1 polymer ?
#
loop_
_entity_poly.entity_id
_entity_poly.type
_entity_poly.pdbx_seq_one_letter_code
_entity_poly.pdbx_strand_id
1 'polypeptide(L)'
;MGRSQCYATVAIPIPNHVSPEAVIAFIQTYRPILRHNPSIVSFEKVVSRFDAIGNDSFFGPWDDTVCTFQVREVITLAPGLTKDMSWPMIFQCIPDGIRFRGDAAVGVVAWNRMVVRPRQQVMSPCSSEGSTPSDVAEEWELLFESTVEANRLLMPFITGNTENFLRQICEGLVDEIGGAAFHKAT
;
A
#
# COMPACT_ATOMS: atom_id res chain seq x y z
N MET A 1 11.30 -0.81 -27.24
CA MET A 1 10.61 -1.91 -26.53
C MET A 1 9.38 -1.34 -25.85
N GLY A 2 8.22 -2.00 -25.94
CA GLY A 2 6.96 -1.47 -25.39
C GLY A 2 6.88 -1.57 -23.87
N ARG A 3 6.33 -0.53 -23.22
CA ARG A 3 5.95 -0.54 -21.81
C ARG A 3 4.48 -0.96 -21.68
N SER A 4 4.13 -1.55 -20.54
CA SER A 4 2.76 -1.90 -20.18
C SER A 4 2.52 -1.62 -18.71
N GLN A 5 1.24 -1.44 -18.37
CA GLN A 5 0.79 -1.18 -17.02
C GLN A 5 -0.10 -2.33 -16.55
N CYS A 6 -0.05 -2.64 -15.25
CA CYS A 6 -1.07 -3.42 -14.56
C CYS A 6 -1.61 -2.62 -13.39
N TYR A 7 -2.90 -2.79 -13.13
CA TYR A 7 -3.59 -2.22 -11.99
C TYR A 7 -4.09 -3.34 -11.10
N ALA A 8 -3.87 -3.20 -9.79
CA ALA A 8 -4.35 -4.14 -8.78
C ALA A 8 -4.88 -3.36 -7.58
N THR A 9 -5.87 -3.93 -6.90
CA THR A 9 -6.44 -3.35 -5.69
C THR A 9 -6.78 -4.44 -4.69
N VAL A 10 -6.58 -4.16 -3.40
CA VAL A 10 -7.02 -5.00 -2.29
C VAL A 10 -7.71 -4.12 -1.26
N ALA A 11 -8.85 -4.57 -0.74
CA ALA A 11 -9.53 -3.94 0.39
C ALA A 11 -9.68 -4.96 1.52
N ILE A 12 -9.32 -4.57 2.74
CA ILE A 12 -9.41 -5.41 3.94
C ILE A 12 -10.20 -4.67 5.01
N PRO A 13 -11.18 -5.32 5.67
CA PRO A 13 -11.93 -4.69 6.75
C PRO A 13 -11.01 -4.34 7.93
N ILE A 14 -11.20 -3.15 8.48
CA ILE A 14 -10.52 -2.73 9.71
C ILE A 14 -11.32 -3.31 10.89
N PRO A 15 -10.66 -3.93 11.88
CA PRO A 15 -11.35 -4.46 13.05
C PRO A 15 -12.10 -3.35 13.80
N ASN A 16 -13.34 -3.63 14.23
CA ASN A 16 -14.22 -2.64 14.87
C ASN A 16 -13.67 -2.01 16.16
N HIS A 17 -12.67 -2.63 16.79
CA HIS A 17 -12.02 -2.08 17.99
C HIS A 17 -10.84 -1.14 17.67
N VAL A 18 -10.48 -0.97 16.40
CA VAL A 18 -9.42 -0.08 15.93
C VAL A 18 -10.07 1.11 15.22
N SER A 19 -9.76 2.34 15.65
CA SER A 19 -10.30 3.52 14.99
C SER A 19 -9.62 3.75 13.62
N PRO A 20 -10.35 4.27 12.62
CA PRO A 20 -9.78 4.59 11.31
C PRO A 20 -8.61 5.59 11.42
N GLU A 21 -8.69 6.56 12.33
CA GLU A 21 -7.62 7.55 12.56
C GLU A 21 -6.34 6.90 13.09
N ALA A 22 -6.47 5.87 13.94
CA ALA A 22 -5.32 5.11 14.42
C ALA A 22 -4.62 4.39 13.26
N VAL A 23 -5.39 3.82 12.34
CA VAL A 23 -4.85 3.17 11.12
C VAL A 23 -4.16 4.20 10.23
N ILE A 24 -4.78 5.37 9.98
CA ILE A 24 -4.17 6.46 9.21
C ILE A 24 -2.85 6.90 9.83
N ALA A 25 -2.85 7.21 11.14
CA ALA A 25 -1.64 7.63 11.85
C ALA A 25 -0.55 6.56 11.78
N PHE A 26 -0.93 5.28 11.86
CA PHE A 26 0.00 4.16 11.77
C PHE A 26 0.65 4.05 10.38
N ILE A 27 -0.12 4.06 9.30
CA ILE A 27 0.41 3.95 7.93
C ILE A 27 1.21 5.20 7.52
N GLN A 28 0.87 6.38 8.05
CA GLN A 28 1.60 7.63 7.82
C GLN A 28 2.99 7.66 8.46
N THR A 29 3.35 6.66 9.28
CA THR A 29 4.75 6.47 9.70
C THR A 29 5.62 5.79 8.63
N TYR A 30 5.02 5.30 7.54
CA TYR A 30 5.60 4.59 6.38
C TYR A 30 6.28 3.24 6.67
N ARG A 31 6.92 3.13 7.83
CA ARG A 31 7.67 1.94 8.27
C ARG A 31 6.83 0.67 8.29
N PRO A 32 5.54 0.68 8.68
CA PRO A 32 4.73 -0.54 8.65
C PRO A 32 4.63 -1.14 7.25
N ILE A 33 4.42 -0.32 6.22
CA ILE A 33 4.39 -0.78 4.81
C ILE A 33 5.72 -1.44 4.43
N LEU A 34 6.84 -0.84 4.84
CA LEU A 34 8.18 -1.37 4.54
C LEU A 34 8.47 -2.69 5.27
N ARG A 35 8.00 -2.85 6.51
CA ARG A 35 8.21 -4.08 7.31
C ARG A 35 7.34 -5.25 6.85
N HIS A 36 6.10 -4.96 6.45
CA HIS A 36 5.15 -5.99 6.00
C HIS A 36 5.26 -6.32 4.52
N ASN A 37 6.13 -5.62 3.77
CA ASN A 37 6.44 -6.02 2.40
C ASN A 37 7.39 -7.22 2.43
N PRO A 38 6.95 -8.41 1.98
CA PRO A 38 7.73 -9.65 2.09
C PRO A 38 8.97 -9.69 1.18
N SER A 39 9.09 -8.80 0.17
CA SER A 39 10.30 -8.71 -0.64
C SER A 39 11.39 -7.84 -0.01
N ILE A 40 11.03 -6.95 0.94
CA ILE A 40 11.99 -6.02 1.58
C ILE A 40 12.78 -6.75 2.66
N VAL A 41 14.11 -6.72 2.51
CA VAL A 41 15.05 -7.30 3.48
C VAL A 41 15.59 -6.24 4.43
N SER A 42 15.77 -5.01 3.93
CA SER A 42 16.21 -3.88 4.74
C SER A 42 15.80 -2.57 4.09
N PHE A 43 15.65 -1.54 4.90
CA PHE A 43 15.37 -0.19 4.44
C PHE A 43 16.06 0.84 5.33
N GLU A 44 16.49 1.93 4.73
CA GLU A 44 17.08 3.07 5.44
C GLU A 44 16.43 4.36 4.96
N LYS A 45 16.16 5.28 5.90
CA LYS A 45 15.68 6.61 5.53
C LYS A 45 16.85 7.39 4.94
N VAL A 46 16.64 7.99 3.77
CA VAL A 46 17.62 8.83 3.09
C VAL A 46 17.09 10.25 2.93
N VAL A 47 17.97 11.17 2.54
CA VAL A 47 17.58 12.56 2.28
C VAL A 47 16.65 12.59 1.06
N SER A 48 15.42 13.04 1.28
CA SER A 48 14.46 13.28 0.20
C SER A 48 14.89 14.48 -0.63
N ARG A 49 14.72 14.38 -1.94
CA ARG A 49 15.12 15.43 -2.88
C ARG A 49 13.92 15.88 -3.70
N PHE A 50 13.78 17.19 -3.87
CA PHE A 50 12.68 17.79 -4.64
C PHE A 50 12.63 17.30 -6.09
N ASP A 51 13.80 17.12 -6.71
CA ASP A 51 13.95 16.58 -8.07
C ASP A 51 13.47 15.13 -8.21
N ALA A 52 13.38 14.36 -7.11
CA ALA A 52 12.97 12.97 -7.14
C ALA A 52 11.47 12.78 -7.41
N ILE A 53 10.61 13.70 -6.95
CA ILE A 53 9.18 13.68 -7.32
C ILE A 53 8.93 14.41 -8.65
N GLY A 54 9.82 15.33 -9.04
CA GLY A 54 9.79 15.98 -10.36
C GLY A 54 8.43 16.55 -10.73
N ASN A 55 7.98 16.26 -11.96
CA ASN A 55 6.63 16.60 -12.46
C ASN A 55 5.65 15.41 -12.37
N ASP A 56 5.93 14.44 -11.50
CA ASP A 56 5.05 13.28 -11.34
C ASP A 56 3.72 13.72 -10.71
N SER A 57 2.66 13.75 -11.54
CA SER A 57 1.31 14.16 -11.13
C SER A 57 0.67 13.23 -10.10
N PHE A 58 1.28 12.06 -9.84
CA PHE A 58 0.87 11.19 -8.75
C PHE A 58 1.10 11.84 -7.39
N PHE A 59 2.19 12.59 -7.26
CA PHE A 59 2.48 13.38 -6.07
C PHE A 59 1.79 14.74 -6.14
N GLY A 60 1.60 15.33 -4.97
CA GLY A 60 1.05 16.67 -4.82
C GLY A 60 2.17 17.68 -4.73
N PRO A 61 1.86 18.90 -4.30
CA PRO A 61 2.88 19.85 -3.91
C PRO A 61 3.85 19.22 -2.90
N TRP A 62 5.12 19.61 -2.98
CA TRP A 62 6.11 19.21 -1.98
C TRP A 62 5.69 19.74 -0.59
N ASP A 63 5.76 18.88 0.42
CA ASP A 63 5.51 19.20 1.81
C ASP A 63 6.49 18.47 2.73
N ASP A 64 6.36 18.65 4.04
CA ASP A 64 7.20 18.05 5.06
C ASP A 64 6.94 16.56 5.29
N THR A 65 5.89 16.01 4.68
CA THR A 65 5.55 14.59 4.73
C THR A 65 6.31 13.79 3.68
N VAL A 66 6.88 14.44 2.66
CA VAL A 66 7.69 13.74 1.66
C VAL A 66 8.88 13.05 2.32
N CYS A 67 8.94 11.73 2.19
CA CYS A 67 9.96 10.90 2.82
C CYS A 67 10.47 9.84 1.86
N THR A 68 11.78 9.65 1.80
CA THR A 68 12.41 8.68 0.91
C THR A 68 13.13 7.62 1.73
N PHE A 69 12.89 6.36 1.39
CA PHE A 69 13.63 5.23 1.89
C PHE A 69 14.42 4.59 0.76
N GLN A 70 15.69 4.32 0.99
CA GLN A 70 16.44 3.38 0.17
C GLN A 70 16.07 1.97 0.64
N VAL A 71 15.41 1.20 -0.21
CA VAL A 71 15.01 -0.17 0.12
C VAL A 71 15.93 -1.15 -0.58
N ARG A 72 16.15 -2.29 0.08
CA ARG A 72 16.82 -3.46 -0.47
C ARG A 72 15.82 -4.60 -0.50
N GLU A 73 15.60 -5.13 -1.69
CA GLU A 73 14.65 -6.21 -1.94
C GLU A 73 15.32 -7.43 -2.56
N VAL A 74 14.79 -8.60 -2.23
CA VAL A 74 15.15 -9.85 -2.90
C VAL A 74 13.96 -10.29 -3.74
N ILE A 75 14.08 -10.14 -5.06
CA ILE A 75 13.04 -10.52 -6.01
C ILE A 75 13.31 -11.93 -6.53
N THR A 76 12.30 -12.79 -6.51
CA THR A 76 12.33 -14.09 -7.19
C THR A 76 11.97 -13.91 -8.67
N LEU A 77 12.94 -14.17 -9.56
CA LEU A 77 12.75 -14.05 -11.02
C LEU A 77 12.27 -15.36 -11.64
N ALA A 78 12.70 -16.50 -11.08
CA ALA A 78 12.28 -17.85 -11.45
C ALA A 78 12.53 -18.81 -10.27
N PRO A 79 12.00 -20.04 -10.27
CA PRO A 79 12.32 -21.04 -9.24
C PRO A 79 13.85 -21.22 -9.10
N GLY A 80 14.37 -20.97 -7.90
CA GLY A 80 15.82 -21.05 -7.60
C GLY A 80 16.66 -19.85 -8.06
N LEU A 81 16.07 -18.85 -8.73
CA LEU A 81 16.76 -17.63 -9.16
C LEU A 81 16.17 -16.41 -8.44
N THR A 82 16.90 -15.93 -7.43
CA THR A 82 16.61 -14.67 -6.75
C THR A 82 17.62 -13.60 -7.15
N LYS A 83 17.22 -12.34 -7.03
CA LYS A 83 18.09 -11.21 -7.28
C LYS A 83 17.90 -10.16 -6.19
N ASP A 84 19.01 -9.85 -5.55
CA ASP A 84 19.15 -8.74 -4.62
C ASP A 84 19.30 -7.43 -5.39
N MET A 85 18.51 -6.44 -5.00
CA MET A 85 18.40 -5.16 -5.67
C MET A 85 18.11 -4.06 -4.66
N SER A 86 18.38 -2.81 -5.04
CA SER A 86 18.07 -1.67 -4.20
C SER A 86 17.56 -0.51 -5.02
N TRP A 87 16.57 0.21 -4.50
CA TRP A 87 15.96 1.37 -5.16
C TRP A 87 15.32 2.32 -4.14
N PRO A 88 15.04 3.58 -4.54
CA PRO A 88 14.29 4.49 -3.69
C PRO A 88 12.79 4.16 -3.71
N MET A 89 12.17 4.29 -2.53
CA MET A 89 10.73 4.43 -2.37
C MET A 89 10.42 5.80 -1.78
N ILE A 90 9.56 6.55 -2.45
CA ILE A 90 9.19 7.92 -2.08
C ILE A 90 7.76 7.91 -1.58
N PHE A 91 7.53 8.40 -0.37
CA PHE A 91 6.26 8.45 0.33
C PHE A 91 5.80 9.91 0.47
N GLN A 92 4.49 10.11 0.55
CA GLN A 92 3.85 11.36 0.95
C GLN A 92 2.54 11.04 1.67
N CYS A 93 2.23 11.78 2.73
CA CYS A 93 0.92 11.68 3.36
C CYS A 93 -0.17 12.30 2.47
N ILE A 94 -1.37 11.77 2.61
CA ILE A 94 -2.62 12.37 2.13
C ILE A 94 -3.65 12.32 3.27
N PRO A 95 -4.74 13.11 3.23
CA PRO A 95 -5.65 13.22 4.37
C PRO A 95 -6.19 11.89 4.90
N ASP A 96 -6.45 10.94 4.00
CA ASP A 96 -7.04 9.62 4.27
C ASP A 96 -6.01 8.48 4.29
N GLY A 97 -4.70 8.78 4.24
CA GLY A 97 -3.66 7.77 4.28
C GLY A 97 -2.34 8.21 3.67
N ILE A 98 -1.82 7.43 2.73
CA ILE A 98 -0.53 7.69 2.07
C ILE A 98 -0.58 7.40 0.57
N ARG A 99 0.37 8.01 -0.14
CA ARG A 99 0.77 7.59 -1.48
C ARG A 99 2.27 7.37 -1.50
N PHE A 100 2.72 6.44 -2.35
CA PHE A 100 4.14 6.21 -2.53
C PHE A 100 4.48 5.66 -3.91
N ARG A 101 5.71 5.95 -4.35
CA ARG A 101 6.27 5.47 -5.61
C ARG A 101 7.54 4.68 -5.34
N GLY A 102 7.67 3.50 -5.96
CA GLY A 102 8.90 2.73 -5.99
C GLY A 102 9.51 2.75 -7.39
N ASP A 103 10.77 3.18 -7.49
CA ASP A 103 11.52 3.21 -8.75
C ASP A 103 12.43 1.98 -8.86
N ALA A 104 11.80 0.80 -8.97
CA ALA A 104 12.47 -0.48 -8.95
C ALA A 104 13.37 -0.71 -10.19
N ALA A 105 14.25 -1.70 -10.09
CA ALA A 105 15.25 -1.97 -11.12
C ALA A 105 14.61 -2.30 -12.48
N VAL A 106 15.42 -2.14 -13.56
CA VAL A 106 15.03 -2.49 -14.93
C VAL A 106 13.83 -1.67 -15.45
N GLY A 107 13.63 -0.47 -14.88
CA GLY A 107 12.62 0.49 -15.33
C GLY A 107 11.19 0.12 -14.91
N VAL A 108 11.05 -0.66 -13.85
CA VAL A 108 9.77 -0.92 -13.17
C VAL A 108 9.45 0.27 -12.27
N VAL A 109 8.28 0.87 -12.44
CA VAL A 109 7.81 1.96 -11.59
C VAL A 109 6.45 1.55 -11.02
N ALA A 110 6.29 1.64 -9.71
CA ALA A 110 5.05 1.31 -9.03
C ALA A 110 4.52 2.53 -8.29
N TRP A 111 3.32 2.99 -8.64
CA TRP A 111 2.57 4.03 -7.94
C TRP A 111 1.51 3.38 -7.08
N ASN A 112 1.52 3.69 -5.79
CA ASN A 112 0.80 2.97 -4.77
C ASN A 112 0.04 3.94 -3.88
N ARG A 113 -1.24 3.69 -3.65
CA ARG A 113 -2.09 4.49 -2.77
C ARG A 113 -2.69 3.58 -1.72
N MET A 114 -2.57 3.96 -0.45
CA MET A 114 -3.13 3.22 0.66
C MET A 114 -3.98 4.16 1.51
N VAL A 115 -5.27 3.89 1.61
CA VAL A 115 -6.24 4.76 2.27
C VAL A 115 -7.23 4.03 3.13
N VAL A 116 -7.66 4.71 4.19
CA VAL A 116 -8.73 4.26 5.07
C VAL A 116 -10.01 4.94 4.62
N ARG A 117 -11.05 4.14 4.34
CA ARG A 117 -12.34 4.64 3.85
C ARG A 117 -13.51 3.87 4.46
N PRO A 118 -14.73 4.43 4.47
CA PRO A 118 -15.92 3.65 4.78
C PRO A 118 -16.04 2.45 3.83
N ARG A 119 -16.42 1.31 4.38
CA ARG A 119 -16.58 0.06 3.64
C ARG A 119 -17.66 0.24 2.59
N GLN A 120 -17.33 -0.10 1.35
CA GLN A 120 -18.33 -0.11 0.29
C GLN A 120 -19.27 -1.30 0.52
N GLN A 121 -20.52 -1.03 0.91
CA GLN A 121 -21.55 -2.06 0.88
C GLN A 121 -21.74 -2.49 -0.58
N VAL A 122 -21.50 -3.76 -0.88
CA VAL A 122 -21.91 -4.35 -2.15
C VAL A 122 -23.43 -4.34 -2.12
N MET A 123 -24.05 -3.35 -2.79
CA MET A 123 -25.49 -3.36 -3.04
C MET A 123 -25.81 -4.59 -3.89
N SER A 124 -26.20 -5.67 -3.24
CA SER A 124 -26.80 -6.81 -3.90
C SER A 124 -28.17 -6.36 -4.45
N PRO A 125 -28.48 -6.52 -5.75
CA PRO A 125 -29.70 -5.96 -6.35
C PRO A 125 -31.01 -6.67 -5.94
N CYS A 126 -31.00 -7.50 -4.91
CA CYS A 126 -32.20 -8.11 -4.35
C CYS A 126 -32.15 -8.00 -2.83
N SER A 127 -32.90 -7.04 -2.27
CA SER A 127 -33.64 -7.22 -1.01
C SER A 127 -34.56 -6.01 -0.80
N SER A 128 -35.83 -6.26 -1.05
CA SER A 128 -36.98 -5.41 -0.75
C SER A 128 -37.16 -5.19 0.76
N GLU A 129 -37.52 -3.95 1.09
CA GLU A 129 -38.33 -3.47 2.22
C GLU A 129 -37.94 -3.80 3.67
N GLY A 130 -37.75 -2.73 4.44
CA GLY A 130 -38.07 -2.69 5.87
C GLY A 130 -36.98 -3.17 6.81
N SER A 131 -36.04 -2.29 7.17
CA SER A 131 -35.29 -2.42 8.42
C SER A 131 -34.96 -1.03 8.97
N THR A 132 -35.32 -0.85 10.23
CA THR A 132 -35.02 0.28 11.12
C THR A 132 -33.55 0.72 11.02
N PRO A 133 -33.23 2.02 11.26
CA PRO A 133 -31.84 2.46 11.38
C PRO A 133 -31.30 1.92 12.71
N SER A 134 -30.89 0.65 12.71
CA SER A 134 -29.91 0.19 13.70
C SER A 134 -28.67 1.04 13.49
N ASP A 135 -28.05 1.46 14.58
CA ASP A 135 -26.73 2.07 14.67
C ASP A 135 -25.73 1.16 13.95
N VAL A 136 -25.64 1.27 12.62
CA VAL A 136 -24.69 0.49 11.83
C VAL A 136 -23.37 1.16 12.12
N ALA A 137 -22.62 0.60 13.07
CA ALA A 137 -21.24 1.00 13.32
C ALA A 137 -20.58 1.13 11.95
N GLU A 138 -20.12 2.34 11.60
CA GLU A 138 -19.50 2.60 10.32
C GLU A 138 -18.35 1.60 10.16
N GLU A 139 -18.53 0.63 9.26
CA GLU A 139 -17.49 -0.34 8.99
C GLU A 139 -16.44 0.34 8.12
N TRP A 140 -15.18 0.29 8.52
CA TRP A 140 -14.07 0.89 7.78
C TRP A 140 -13.24 -0.19 7.10
N GLU A 141 -12.59 0.17 5.99
CA GLU A 141 -11.66 -0.71 5.28
C GLU A 141 -10.35 0.02 4.93
N LEU A 142 -9.27 -0.75 4.89
CA LEU A 142 -7.99 -0.33 4.34
C LEU A 142 -7.95 -0.75 2.87
N LEU A 143 -7.98 0.24 1.98
CA LEU A 143 -7.83 0.07 0.54
C LEU A 143 -6.37 0.27 0.16
N PHE A 144 -5.81 -0.65 -0.63
CA PHE A 144 -4.49 -0.54 -1.23
C PHE A 144 -4.61 -0.72 -2.75
N GLU A 145 -4.35 0.36 -3.48
CA GLU A 145 -4.33 0.46 -4.93
C GLU A 145 -2.89 0.51 -5.43
N SER A 146 -2.57 -0.23 -6.49
CA SER A 146 -1.24 -0.25 -7.10
C SER A 146 -1.34 -0.20 -8.62
N THR A 147 -0.61 0.73 -9.23
CA THR A 147 -0.34 0.76 -10.67
C THR A 147 1.13 0.48 -10.89
N VAL A 148 1.46 -0.59 -11.59
CA VAL A 148 2.84 -0.95 -11.91
C VAL A 148 3.05 -0.83 -13.41
N GLU A 149 4.08 -0.08 -13.80
CA GLU A 149 4.53 0.04 -15.19
C GLU A 149 5.89 -0.61 -15.37
N ALA A 150 6.01 -1.48 -16.36
CA ALA A 150 7.26 -2.18 -16.66
C ALA A 150 7.40 -2.48 -18.16
N ASN A 151 8.54 -3.05 -18.53
CA ASN A 151 8.71 -3.69 -19.84
C ASN A 151 7.67 -4.82 -19.99
N ARG A 152 7.02 -4.91 -21.15
CA ARG A 152 6.01 -5.95 -21.47
C ARG A 152 6.47 -7.38 -21.17
N LEU A 153 7.76 -7.67 -21.28
CA LEU A 153 8.32 -8.99 -20.99
C LEU A 153 8.29 -9.35 -19.49
N LEU A 154 8.26 -8.36 -18.60
CA LEU A 154 8.23 -8.56 -17.15
C LEU A 154 6.79 -8.66 -16.61
N MET A 155 5.80 -8.14 -17.33
CA MET A 155 4.41 -8.05 -16.85
C MET A 155 3.80 -9.37 -16.38
N PRO A 156 3.99 -10.53 -17.04
CA PRO A 156 3.41 -11.79 -16.55
C PRO A 156 3.86 -12.16 -15.13
N PHE A 157 5.11 -11.85 -14.78
CA PHE A 157 5.66 -12.11 -13.44
C PHE A 157 5.15 -11.11 -12.41
N ILE A 158 4.99 -9.85 -12.83
CA ILE A 158 4.48 -8.77 -11.96
C ILE A 158 3.01 -9.03 -11.65
N THR A 159 2.15 -9.10 -12.67
CA THR A 159 0.70 -9.24 -12.52
C THR A 159 0.31 -10.48 -11.71
N GLY A 160 1.01 -11.60 -11.90
CA GLY A 160 0.71 -12.85 -11.18
C GLY A 160 0.92 -12.76 -9.67
N ASN A 161 1.73 -11.83 -9.19
CA ASN A 161 2.08 -11.70 -7.78
C ASN A 161 1.55 -10.44 -7.12
N THR A 162 1.27 -9.35 -7.86
CA THR A 162 0.93 -8.05 -7.29
C THR A 162 -0.19 -8.12 -6.27
N GLU A 163 -1.34 -8.74 -6.58
CA GLU A 163 -2.47 -8.79 -5.64
C GLU A 163 -2.12 -9.52 -4.33
N ASN A 164 -1.37 -10.62 -4.42
CA ASN A 164 -0.91 -11.37 -3.24
C ASN A 164 0.02 -10.52 -2.38
N PHE A 165 0.94 -9.76 -2.99
CA PHE A 165 1.81 -8.83 -2.26
C PHE A 165 1.00 -7.74 -1.55
N LEU A 166 0.05 -7.10 -2.25
CA LEU A 166 -0.80 -6.06 -1.65
C LEU A 166 -1.59 -6.62 -0.46
N ARG A 167 -2.15 -7.82 -0.62
CA ARG A 167 -2.93 -8.50 0.42
C ARG A 167 -2.10 -8.80 1.66
N GLN A 168 -0.90 -9.39 1.49
CA GLN A 168 -0.02 -9.68 2.62
C GLN A 168 0.39 -8.42 3.39
N ILE A 169 0.67 -7.32 2.69
CA ILE A 169 0.97 -6.04 3.33
C ILE A 169 -0.25 -5.57 4.14
N CYS A 170 -1.44 -5.54 3.55
CA CYS A 170 -2.65 -5.09 4.25
C CYS A 170 -2.99 -5.97 5.47
N GLU A 171 -2.89 -7.30 5.34
CA GLU A 171 -3.16 -8.24 6.44
C GLU A 171 -2.17 -8.01 7.59
N GLY A 172 -0.87 -7.93 7.29
CA GLY A 172 0.16 -7.66 8.30
C GLY A 172 -0.03 -6.33 9.03
N LEU A 173 -0.45 -5.28 8.30
CA LEU A 173 -0.76 -3.98 8.89
C LEU A 173 -1.94 -4.04 9.86
N VAL A 174 -3.04 -4.68 9.43
CA VAL A 174 -4.26 -4.81 10.23
C VAL A 174 -4.03 -5.69 11.46
N ASP A 175 -3.25 -6.76 11.32
CA ASP A 175 -2.89 -7.64 12.43
C ASP A 175 -1.99 -6.93 13.45
N GLU A 176 -0.97 -6.18 13.00
CA GLU A 176 -0.08 -5.43 13.91
C GLU A 176 -0.86 -4.38 14.70
N ILE A 177 -1.71 -3.59 14.04
CA ILE A 177 -2.48 -2.54 14.72
C ILE A 177 -3.58 -3.14 15.61
N GLY A 178 -4.23 -4.21 15.16
CA GLY A 178 -5.23 -4.94 15.94
C GLY A 178 -4.65 -5.55 17.21
N GLY A 179 -3.45 -6.12 17.13
CA GLY A 179 -2.72 -6.68 18.27
C GLY A 179 -2.12 -5.63 19.21
N ALA A 180 -1.62 -4.51 18.68
CA ALA A 180 -1.08 -3.40 19.48
C ALA A 180 -2.17 -2.64 20.25
N ALA A 181 -3.37 -2.51 19.69
CA ALA A 181 -4.52 -1.92 20.37
C ALA A 181 -4.98 -2.77 21.56
N PHE A 182 -4.93 -4.10 21.43
CA PHE A 182 -5.32 -5.03 22.51
C PHE A 182 -4.41 -4.93 23.74
N HIS A 183 -3.09 -4.78 23.55
CA HIS A 183 -2.11 -4.70 24.65
C HIS A 183 -2.14 -3.37 25.42
N LYS A 184 -2.69 -2.29 24.85
CA LYS A 184 -2.83 -1.01 25.55
C LYS A 184 -4.10 -0.93 26.41
N ALA A 185 -5.05 -1.85 26.22
CA ALA A 185 -6.32 -1.86 26.92
C ALA A 185 -6.36 -2.80 28.15
N THR A 186 -5.24 -3.46 28.47
CA THR A 186 -5.06 -4.31 29.67
C THR A 186 -4.09 -3.65 30.63
#